data_AF-A0A2M8PK12-F1
#
_entry.id   AF-A0A2M8PK12-F1
#
_cell.length_a   1.000
_cell.length_b   1.000
_cell.length_c   1.000
_cell.angle_alpha   90.00
_cell.angle_beta   90.00
_cell.angle_gamma   90.00
#
_symmetry.space_group_name_H-M   'P 1'
#
loop_
_entity.id
_entity.type
_entity.pdbx_description
1 polymer ?
#
loop_
_entity_poly.entity_id
_entity_poly.type
_entity_poly.pdbx_seq_one_letter_code
_entity_poly.pdbx_strand_id
1 'polypeptide(L)'
;MMAAVSDPIALRAHLEGLFQRCGFKMPQGHAHAEDHLSTLLYLLGVIRHRQHKALAQSSQTDPQEFEQLETLFNFALKHHLLNWAPAWIEKAHSSAQSVFYKVVFEMLSAVLDEFRAKE
;
A
#
# COMPACT_ATOMS: atom_id res chain seq x y z
N MET A 1 9.98 13.81 11.99
CA MET A 1 10.78 12.57 12.05
C MET A 1 10.04 11.57 12.93
N MET A 2 9.31 10.61 12.34
CA MET A 2 8.85 9.46 13.12
C MET A 2 9.95 8.41 13.10
N ALA A 3 10.33 7.93 14.28
CA ALA A 3 11.32 6.89 14.45
C ALA A 3 10.92 5.65 13.63
N ALA A 4 11.87 5.08 12.89
CA ALA A 4 11.71 3.75 12.33
C ALA A 4 11.35 2.82 13.50
N VAL A 5 10.17 2.20 13.43
CA VAL A 5 9.74 1.23 14.44
C VAL A 5 10.68 0.04 14.32
N SER A 6 11.70 0.00 15.18
CA SER A 6 12.75 -1.03 15.21
C SER A 6 12.30 -2.33 15.86
N ASP A 7 11.06 -2.38 16.36
CA ASP A 7 10.42 -3.56 16.95
C ASP A 7 9.42 -4.18 15.94
N PRO A 8 9.71 -5.39 15.41
CA PRO A 8 8.81 -6.11 14.51
C PRO A 8 7.40 -6.35 15.07
N ILE A 9 7.27 -6.52 16.40
CA ILE A 9 5.97 -6.74 17.04
C ILE A 9 5.14 -5.46 17.00
N ALA A 10 5.77 -4.32 17.30
CA ALA A 10 5.11 -3.02 17.23
C ALA A 10 4.72 -2.64 15.79
N LEU A 11 5.57 -2.95 14.80
CA LEU A 11 5.26 -2.74 13.38
C LEU A 11 4.04 -3.57 12.96
N ARG A 12 4.02 -4.84 13.33
CA ARG A 12 2.89 -5.73 13.05
C ARG A 12 1.59 -5.22 13.65
N ALA A 13 1.57 -4.90 14.95
CA ALA A 13 0.38 -4.38 15.62
C ALA A 13 -0.12 -3.07 14.97
N HIS A 14 0.81 -2.21 14.54
CA HIS A 14 0.47 -0.99 13.82
C HIS A 14 -0.20 -1.27 12.47
N LEU A 15 0.33 -2.19 11.68
CA LEU A 15 -0.25 -2.58 10.38
C LEU A 15 -1.59 -3.29 10.55
N GLU A 16 -1.76 -4.14 11.55
CA GLU A 16 -3.05 -4.76 11.90
C GLU A 16 -4.10 -3.68 12.24
N GLY A 17 -3.73 -2.66 13.01
CA GLY A 17 -4.59 -1.52 13.30
C GLY A 17 -4.96 -0.71 12.05
N LEU A 18 -4.00 -0.49 11.14
CA LEU A 18 -4.25 0.16 9.85
C LEU A 18 -5.23 -0.67 9.00
N PHE A 19 -5.05 -2.00 8.94
CA PHE A 19 -5.92 -2.89 8.20
C PHE A 19 -7.35 -2.84 8.73
N GLN A 20 -7.53 -2.87 10.04
CA GLN A 20 -8.85 -2.73 10.68
C GLN A 20 -9.51 -1.40 10.31
N ARG A 21 -8.77 -0.27 10.38
CA ARG A 21 -9.29 1.05 10.01
C ARG A 21 -9.68 1.15 8.53
N CYS A 22 -8.95 0.45 7.66
CA CYS A 22 -9.29 0.37 6.24
C CYS A 22 -10.37 -0.69 5.95
N GLY A 23 -10.90 -1.37 6.98
CA GLY A 23 -11.77 -2.53 6.88
C GLY A 23 -11.19 -3.67 6.02
N PHE A 24 -9.87 -3.70 5.87
CA PHE A 24 -9.14 -4.67 5.08
C PHE A 24 -9.08 -6.00 5.85
N LYS A 25 -9.35 -7.09 5.13
CA LYS A 25 -9.17 -8.45 5.65
C LYS A 25 -8.13 -9.13 4.78
N MET A 26 -7.12 -9.71 5.42
CA MET A 26 -6.15 -10.55 4.73
C MET A 26 -6.88 -11.70 4.04
N PRO A 27 -6.59 -11.98 2.76
CA PRO A 27 -7.21 -13.10 2.07
C PRO A 27 -6.86 -14.43 2.75
N GLN A 28 -7.78 -15.39 2.73
CA GLN A 28 -7.50 -16.74 3.22
C GLN A 28 -6.32 -17.35 2.43
N GLY A 29 -5.38 -17.95 3.15
CA GLY A 29 -4.16 -18.52 2.55
C GLY A 29 -3.05 -17.52 2.24
N HIS A 30 -3.23 -16.22 2.54
CA HIS A 30 -2.12 -15.26 2.49
C HIS A 30 -1.16 -15.53 3.65
N ALA A 31 -0.04 -16.19 3.36
CA ALA A 31 0.98 -16.57 4.34
C ALA A 31 2.06 -15.49 4.56
N HIS A 32 1.94 -14.35 3.89
CA HIS A 32 2.92 -13.28 3.95
C HIS A 32 2.70 -12.39 5.17
N ALA A 33 3.81 -11.85 5.69
CA ALA A 33 3.79 -10.85 6.74
C ALA A 33 3.01 -9.59 6.29
N GLU A 34 2.53 -8.84 7.27
CA GLU A 34 1.70 -7.65 7.07
C GLU A 34 2.45 -6.53 6.31
N ASP A 35 3.78 -6.48 6.42
CA ASP A 35 4.66 -5.53 5.75
C ASP A 35 5.13 -5.98 4.36
N HIS A 36 4.73 -7.18 3.92
CA HIS A 36 5.10 -7.68 2.60
C HIS A 36 4.55 -6.79 1.48
N LEU A 37 5.33 -6.58 0.42
CA LEU A 37 5.01 -5.66 -0.67
C LEU A 37 3.62 -5.91 -1.26
N SER A 38 3.31 -7.18 -1.56
CA SER A 38 2.00 -7.56 -2.13
C SER A 38 0.84 -7.24 -1.18
N THR A 39 1.03 -7.41 0.12
CA THR A 39 0.03 -7.14 1.15
C THR A 39 -0.32 -5.65 1.16
N LEU A 40 0.71 -4.80 1.19
CA LEU A 40 0.52 -3.35 1.21
C LEU A 40 -0.07 -2.82 -0.09
N LEU A 41 0.36 -3.35 -1.24
CA LEU A 41 -0.26 -3.01 -2.53
C LEU A 41 -1.74 -3.42 -2.57
N TYR A 42 -2.09 -4.57 -1.98
CA TYR A 42 -3.48 -5.00 -1.93
C TYR A 42 -4.32 -4.12 -1.01
N LEU A 43 -3.79 -3.73 0.16
CA LEU A 43 -4.43 -2.73 1.03
C LEU A 43 -4.74 -1.45 0.25
N LEU A 44 -3.76 -0.88 -0.47
CA LEU A 44 -3.95 0.34 -1.26
C LEU A 44 -5.03 0.16 -2.34
N GLY A 45 -5.05 -0.99 -3.01
CA GLY A 45 -6.08 -1.34 -3.98
C GLY A 45 -7.47 -1.41 -3.36
N VAL A 46 -7.61 -1.99 -2.16
CA VAL A 46 -8.90 -2.04 -1.43
C VAL A 46 -9.39 -0.66 -1.05
N ILE A 47 -8.51 0.22 -0.57
CA ILE A 47 -8.86 1.61 -0.23
C ILE A 47 -9.38 2.33 -1.48
N ARG A 48 -8.64 2.28 -2.60
CA ARG A 48 -9.03 2.92 -3.87
C ARG A 48 -10.33 2.35 -4.44
N HIS A 49 -10.53 1.04 -4.36
CA HIS A 49 -11.78 0.40 -4.78
C HIS A 49 -12.98 0.88 -3.97
N ARG A 50 -12.82 1.07 -2.66
CA ARG A 50 -13.86 1.62 -1.79
C ARG A 50 -14.16 3.08 -2.12
N GLN A 51 -13.14 3.89 -2.33
CA GLN A 51 -13.34 5.28 -2.79
C GLN A 51 -14.12 5.32 -4.09
N HIS A 52 -13.75 4.47 -5.06
CA HIS A 52 -14.47 4.40 -6.34
C HIS A 52 -15.92 3.97 -6.16
N LYS A 53 -16.20 2.96 -5.32
CA LYS A 53 -17.57 2.56 -4.98
C LYS A 53 -18.37 3.68 -4.30
N ALA A 54 -17.74 4.40 -3.38
CA ALA A 54 -18.36 5.54 -2.70
C ALA A 54 -18.77 6.60 -3.73
N LEU A 55 -17.91 6.92 -4.71
CA LEU A 55 -18.22 7.84 -5.81
C LEU A 55 -19.31 7.33 -6.76
N ALA A 56 -19.32 6.03 -7.07
CA ALA A 56 -20.26 5.44 -8.04
C ALA A 56 -21.70 5.32 -7.49
N GLN A 57 -21.89 5.32 -6.16
CA GLN A 57 -23.20 5.27 -5.50
C GLN A 57 -23.82 6.67 -5.34
N SER A 58 -23.58 7.54 -6.33
CA SER A 58 -23.78 8.99 -6.38
C SER A 58 -25.20 9.49 -6.09
N SER A 59 -25.63 9.33 -4.84
CA SER A 59 -26.80 9.99 -4.24
C SER A 59 -26.65 10.20 -2.73
N GLN A 60 -25.74 9.47 -2.07
CA GLN A 60 -25.48 9.56 -0.61
C GLN A 60 -24.01 9.33 -0.25
N THR A 61 -23.07 9.64 -1.15
CA THR A 61 -21.64 9.55 -0.82
C THR A 61 -21.35 10.55 0.29
N ASP A 62 -21.09 10.06 1.51
CA ASP A 62 -20.63 10.89 2.60
C ASP A 62 -19.25 11.48 2.21
N PRO A 63 -19.14 12.80 1.97
CA PRO A 63 -17.87 13.41 1.61
C PRO A 63 -16.78 13.15 2.65
N GLN A 64 -17.17 12.95 3.92
CA GLN A 64 -16.24 12.61 4.99
C GLN A 64 -15.66 11.22 4.82
N GLU A 65 -16.42 10.22 4.35
CA GLU A 65 -15.90 8.87 4.11
C GLU A 65 -14.86 8.88 2.98
N PHE A 66 -15.15 9.59 1.89
CA PHE A 66 -14.22 9.70 0.76
C PHE A 66 -12.88 10.34 1.19
N GLU A 67 -12.95 11.44 1.94
CA GLU A 67 -11.77 12.16 2.45
C GLU A 67 -10.98 11.32 3.48
N GLN A 68 -11.67 10.58 4.34
CA GLN A 68 -11.04 9.64 5.27
C GLN A 68 -10.28 8.54 4.53
N LEU A 69 -10.87 7.95 3.49
CA LEU A 69 -10.20 6.94 2.67
C LEU A 69 -9.01 7.52 1.93
N GLU A 70 -9.08 8.77 1.45
CA GLU A 70 -7.95 9.45 0.78
C GLU A 70 -6.80 9.67 1.78
N THR A 71 -7.13 10.10 2.99
CA THR A 71 -6.18 10.27 4.08
C THR A 71 -5.49 8.95 4.42
N LEU A 72 -6.26 7.86 4.54
CA LEU A 72 -5.73 6.53 4.81
C LEU A 72 -4.84 6.00 3.67
N PHE A 73 -5.24 6.23 2.42
CA PHE A 73 -4.43 5.86 1.26
C PHE A 73 -3.08 6.57 1.30
N ASN A 74 -3.09 7.89 1.47
CA ASN A 74 -1.86 8.70 1.48
C ASN A 74 -0.97 8.35 2.66
N PHE A 75 -1.56 8.10 3.84
CA PHE A 75 -0.81 7.63 5.01
C PHE A 75 -0.12 6.28 4.72
N ALA A 76 -0.88 5.29 4.23
CA ALA A 76 -0.36 3.97 3.92
C ALA A 76 0.73 4.01 2.85
N LEU A 77 0.49 4.73 1.75
CA LEU A 77 1.42 4.88 0.64
C LEU A 77 2.73 5.52 1.09
N LYS A 78 2.66 6.69 1.75
CA LYS A 78 3.85 7.46 2.13
C LYS A 78 4.64 6.76 3.22
N HIS A 79 3.98 6.33 4.28
CA HIS A 79 4.68 5.84 5.47
C HIS A 79 5.07 4.36 5.38
N HIS A 80 4.30 3.54 4.69
CA HIS A 80 4.49 2.09 4.68
C HIS A 80 4.95 1.52 3.35
N LEU A 81 4.91 2.27 2.25
CA LEU A 81 5.37 1.77 0.95
C LEU A 81 6.54 2.59 0.39
N LEU A 82 6.35 3.90 0.17
CA LEU A 82 7.33 4.74 -0.54
C LEU A 82 8.66 4.92 0.19
N ASN A 83 8.71 4.69 1.51
CA ASN A 83 9.91 4.84 2.32
C ASN A 83 10.97 3.77 2.05
N TRP A 84 10.58 2.58 1.58
CA TRP A 84 11.51 1.46 1.39
C TRP A 84 11.31 0.73 0.07
N ALA A 85 10.09 0.70 -0.49
CA ALA A 85 9.78 -0.12 -1.65
C ALA A 85 10.63 0.22 -2.88
N PRO A 86 10.92 1.50 -3.22
CA PRO A 86 11.72 1.79 -4.40
C PRO A 86 13.15 1.25 -4.34
N ALA A 87 13.82 1.37 -3.19
CA ALA A 87 15.15 0.78 -2.99
C ALA A 87 15.10 -0.76 -3.03
N TRP A 88 14.04 -1.35 -2.49
CA TRP A 88 13.82 -2.80 -2.56
C TRP A 88 13.58 -3.27 -4.01
N ILE A 89 12.78 -2.54 -4.80
CA ILE A 89 12.45 -2.85 -6.21
C ILE A 89 13.72 -2.82 -7.06
N GLU A 90 14.56 -1.79 -6.91
CA GLU A 90 15.84 -1.69 -7.61
C GLU A 90 16.71 -2.93 -7.35
N LYS A 91 16.83 -3.33 -6.08
CA LYS A 91 17.58 -4.52 -5.69
C LYS A 91 16.94 -5.81 -6.23
N ALA A 92 15.62 -5.93 -6.16
CA ALA A 92 14.88 -7.08 -6.67
C ALA A 92 15.01 -7.22 -8.20
N HIS A 93 14.96 -6.12 -8.93
CA HIS A 93 15.16 -6.06 -10.38
C HIS A 93 16.56 -6.54 -10.79
N SER A 94 17.60 -5.98 -10.15
CA SER A 94 18.99 -6.36 -10.44
C SER A 94 19.27 -7.84 -10.15
N SER A 95 18.56 -8.42 -9.19
CA SER A 95 18.71 -9.83 -8.76
C SER A 95 17.79 -10.80 -9.52
N ALA A 96 16.77 -10.30 -10.23
CA ALA A 96 15.78 -11.14 -10.89
C ALA A 96 16.42 -11.91 -12.07
N GLN A 97 16.29 -13.24 -12.05
CA GLN A 97 16.75 -14.09 -13.15
C GLN A 97 15.72 -14.19 -14.28
N SER A 98 14.44 -14.00 -13.96
CA SER A 98 13.34 -14.07 -14.93
C SER A 98 13.09 -12.70 -15.57
N VAL A 99 13.04 -12.69 -16.91
CA VAL A 99 12.68 -11.49 -17.69
C VAL A 99 11.30 -10.96 -17.30
N PHE A 100 10.35 -11.86 -17.03
CA PHE A 100 9.01 -11.46 -16.58
C PHE A 100 9.07 -10.61 -15.30
N TYR A 101 9.81 -11.05 -14.30
CA TYR A 101 9.90 -10.31 -13.04
C TYR A 101 10.67 -8.99 -13.17
N LYS A 102 11.68 -8.92 -14.07
CA LYS A 102 12.33 -7.64 -14.39
C LYS A 102 11.31 -6.61 -14.90
N VAL A 103 10.48 -7.00 -15.86
CA VAL A 103 9.42 -6.11 -16.39
C VAL A 103 8.42 -5.72 -15.31
N VAL A 104 8.00 -6.65 -14.46
CA VAL A 104 7.09 -6.34 -13.33
C VAL A 104 7.70 -5.29 -12.39
N PHE A 105 8.98 -5.41 -12.06
CA PHE A 105 9.67 -4.45 -11.20
C PHE A 105 9.85 -3.08 -11.88
N GLU A 106 10.15 -3.04 -13.18
CA GLU A 106 10.21 -1.79 -13.95
C GLU A 106 8.86 -1.05 -13.93
N MET A 107 7.77 -1.78 -14.24
CA MET A 107 6.42 -1.22 -14.22
C MET A 107 6.05 -0.70 -12.83
N LEU A 108 6.37 -1.47 -11.78
CA LEU A 108 6.08 -1.06 -10.41
C LEU A 108 6.88 0.18 -10.01
N SER A 109 8.15 0.27 -10.40
CA SER A 109 8.98 1.46 -10.14
C SER A 109 8.35 2.69 -10.77
N ALA A 110 7.97 2.62 -12.05
CA ALA A 110 7.34 3.72 -12.76
C ALA A 110 6.05 4.20 -12.07
N VAL A 111 5.20 3.28 -11.61
CA VAL A 111 3.98 3.62 -10.88
C VAL A 111 4.30 4.32 -9.55
N LEU A 112 5.27 3.85 -8.79
CA LEU A 112 5.66 4.49 -7.52
C LEU A 112 6.29 5.87 -7.73
N ASP A 113 7.04 6.05 -8.82
CA ASP A 113 7.62 7.35 -9.18
C ASP A 113 6.53 8.36 -9.56
N GLU A 114 5.47 7.95 -10.27
CA GLU A 114 4.31 8.81 -10.52
C GLU A 114 3.63 9.27 -9.22
N PHE A 115 3.55 8.40 -8.21
CA PHE A 115 2.98 8.77 -6.92
C PHE A 115 3.87 9.72 -6.13
N ARG A 116 5.20 9.57 -6.22
CA ARG A 116 6.17 10.50 -5.61
C ARG A 116 6.15 11.88 -6.26
N ALA A 117 6.01 11.94 -7.59
CA ALA A 117 6.00 13.20 -8.33
C ALA A 117 4.74 14.06 -8.11
N LYS A 118 3.68 13.49 -7.51
CA LYS A 118 2.42 14.18 -7.19
C LYS A 118 2.39 14.72 -5.75
N GLU A 119 3.48 14.60 -5.00
CA GLU A 119 3.69 15.27 -3.70
C GLU A 119 4.12 16.73 -3.87
#